data_AF-A0A9X2CRG2-F1
#
_entry.id   AF-A0A9X2CRG2-F1
#
_cell.length_a   1.000
_cell.length_b   1.000
_cell.length_c   1.000
_cell.angle_alpha   90.00
_cell.angle_beta   90.00
_cell.angle_gamma   90.00
#
_symmetry.space_group_name_H-M   'P 1'
#
loop_
_entity.id
_entity.type
_entity.pdbx_description
1 polymer ?
#
loop_
_entity_poly.entity_id
_entity_poly.type
_entity_poly.pdbx_seq_one_letter_code
_entity_poly.pdbx_strand_id
1 'polypeptide(L)'
;MEHQPLTYFEKLENLYVLMETKKMLQAKLEQVKQENQPTNLIEEDLRKIEEEIAEYTDGSDMPDPNITITSSLFNPAIMEEMEGTDS
;
A
#
# COMPACT_ATOMS: atom_id res chain seq x y z
N MET A 1 -17.11 -10.25 13.26
CA MET A 1 -18.15 -9.79 12.34
C MET A 1 -17.69 -10.24 10.97
N GLU A 2 -18.52 -10.96 10.21
CA GLU A 2 -18.18 -11.33 8.83
C GLU A 2 -18.25 -10.04 7.99
N HIS A 3 -17.10 -9.44 7.71
CA HIS A 3 -17.02 -8.29 6.82
C HIS A 3 -17.38 -8.77 5.42
N GLN A 4 -18.34 -8.11 4.77
CA GLN A 4 -18.62 -8.42 3.37
C GLN A 4 -17.34 -8.21 2.56
N PRO A 5 -17.02 -9.10 1.60
CA PRO A 5 -15.84 -8.94 0.77
C PRO A 5 -15.96 -7.64 -0.01
N LEU A 6 -14.92 -6.80 0.08
CA LEU A 6 -14.85 -5.52 -0.63
C LEU A 6 -14.86 -5.76 -2.14
N THR A 7 -15.53 -4.88 -2.87
CA THR A 7 -15.46 -4.83 -4.33
C THR A 7 -14.05 -4.44 -4.78
N TYR A 8 -13.70 -4.76 -6.01
CA TYR A 8 -12.41 -4.38 -6.60
C TYR A 8 -12.14 -2.87 -6.51
N PHE A 9 -13.16 -2.05 -6.78
CA PHE A 9 -13.03 -0.60 -6.72
C PHE A 9 -12.80 -0.10 -5.28
N GLU A 10 -13.52 -0.64 -4.29
CA GLU A 10 -13.30 -0.31 -2.87
C GLU A 10 -11.91 -0.74 -2.40
N LYS A 11 -11.40 -1.89 -2.87
CA LYS A 11 -10.00 -2.30 -2.60
C LYS A 11 -9.01 -1.29 -3.17
N LEU A 12 -9.23 -0.78 -4.38
CA LEU A 12 -8.36 0.23 -4.98
C LEU A 12 -8.41 1.57 -4.24
N GLU A 13 -9.61 2.02 -3.83
CA GLU A 13 -9.75 3.24 -3.03
C GLU A 13 -9.02 3.11 -1.70
N ASN A 14 -9.19 1.99 -1.00
CA ASN A 14 -8.51 1.72 0.26
C ASN A 14 -7.00 1.66 0.08
N LEU A 15 -6.51 0.98 -0.96
CA LEU A 15 -5.09 0.96 -1.32
C LEU A 15 -4.54 2.37 -1.55
N TYR A 16 -5.24 3.19 -2.32
CA TYR A 16 -4.81 4.57 -2.58
C TYR A 16 -4.69 5.38 -1.29
N VAL A 17 -5.69 5.30 -0.41
CA VAL A 17 -5.67 5.97 0.90
C VAL A 17 -4.49 5.48 1.77
N LEU A 18 -4.25 4.17 1.81
CA LEU A 18 -3.15 3.58 2.57
C LEU A 18 -1.79 4.07 2.06
N MET A 19 -1.61 4.16 0.74
CA MET A 19 -0.36 4.62 0.13
C MET A 19 -0.08 6.09 0.39
N GLU A 20 -1.09 6.96 0.26
CA GLU A 20 -0.94 8.38 0.60
C GLU A 20 -0.65 8.55 2.11
N THR A 21 -1.33 7.77 2.96
CA THR A 21 -1.10 7.79 4.41
C THR A 21 0.32 7.33 4.75
N LYS A 22 0.81 6.25 4.13
CA LYS A 22 2.18 5.76 4.27
C LYS A 22 3.19 6.86 3.93
N LYS A 23 3.01 7.53 2.79
CA LYS A 23 3.88 8.63 2.35
C LYS A 23 3.89 9.80 3.34
N MET A 24 2.74 10.17 3.88
CA MET A 24 2.64 11.21 4.91
C MET A 24 3.36 10.81 6.21
N LEU A 25 3.20 9.57 6.65
CA LEU A 25 3.86 9.06 7.86
C LEU A 25 5.37 8.91 7.67
N GLN A 26 5.85 8.51 6.50
CA GLN A 26 7.28 8.48 6.17
C GLN A 26 7.89 9.88 6.23
N ALA A 27 7.21 10.88 5.65
CA ALA A 27 7.67 12.27 5.74
C ALA A 27 7.72 12.77 7.20
N LYS A 28 6.69 12.43 7.99
CA LYS A 28 6.63 12.77 9.41
C LYS A 28 7.72 12.05 10.22
N LEU A 29 7.99 10.79 9.92
CA LEU A 29 9.05 10.01 10.56
C LEU A 29 10.41 10.67 10.39
N GLU A 30 10.73 11.10 9.16
CA GLU A 30 11.98 11.78 8.87
C GLU A 30 12.09 13.12 9.62
N GLN A 31 11.00 13.88 9.73
CA GLN A 31 10.97 15.10 10.54
C GLN A 31 11.21 14.81 12.04
N VAL A 32 10.50 13.83 12.61
CA VAL A 32 10.59 13.47 14.04
C VAL A 32 11.97 12.93 14.40
N LYS A 33 12.61 12.18 13.49
CA LYS A 33 14.01 11.73 13.63
C LYS A 33 14.97 12.91 13.71
N GLN A 34 14.79 13.94 12.88
CA GLN A 34 15.62 15.15 12.93
C GLN A 34 15.45 15.91 14.26
N GLU A 35 14.26 15.85 14.86
CA GLU A 35 13.95 16.45 16.16
C GLU A 35 14.38 15.57 17.36
N ASN A 36 15.00 14.40 17.13
CA ASN A 36 15.36 13.39 18.14
C ASN A 36 14.18 12.98 19.06
N GLN A 37 12.97 12.98 18.51
CA GLN A 37 11.76 12.58 19.23
C GLN A 37 11.51 11.07 19.06
N PRO A 38 10.73 10.45 19.97
CA PRO A 38 10.37 9.04 19.85
C PRO A 38 9.59 8.74 18.56
N THR A 39 10.03 7.73 17.81
CA THR A 39 9.45 7.34 16.51
C THR A 39 8.58 6.08 16.56
N ASN A 40 8.60 5.36 17.69
CA ASN A 40 7.99 4.04 17.85
C ASN A 40 6.54 3.93 17.34
N LEU A 41 5.70 4.93 17.63
CA LEU A 41 4.30 4.93 17.21
C LEU A 41 4.16 5.08 15.68
N ILE A 42 4.98 5.94 15.07
CA ILE A 42 4.96 6.14 13.61
C ILE A 42 5.48 4.90 12.90
N GLU A 43 6.52 4.25 13.45
CA GLU A 43 7.04 2.99 12.92
C GLU A 43 6.04 1.84 13.05
N GLU A 44 5.32 1.76 14.17
CA GLU A 44 4.27 0.77 14.36
C GLU A 44 3.09 0.97 13.39
N ASP A 45 2.65 2.23 13.20
CA ASP A 45 1.58 2.55 12.26
C ASP A 45 2.00 2.28 10.81
N LEU A 46 3.25 2.60 10.44
CA LEU A 46 3.81 2.25 9.13
C LEU A 46 3.80 0.74 8.89
N ARG A 47 4.20 -0.06 9.89
CA ARG A 47 4.14 -1.52 9.79
C ARG A 47 2.72 -2.03 9.57
N LYS A 48 1.73 -1.50 10.30
CA LYS A 48 0.31 -1.87 10.13
C LYS A 48 -0.20 -1.55 8.74
N ILE A 49 0.16 -0.40 8.19
CA ILE A 49 -0.21 -0.01 6.83
C ILE A 49 0.41 -0.96 5.80
N GLU A 50 1.66 -1.37 6.00
CA GLU A 50 2.30 -2.36 5.11
C GLU A 50 1.62 -3.72 5.15
N GLU A 51 1.20 -4.17 6.34
CA GLU A 51 0.42 -5.39 6.51
C GLU A 51 -0.94 -5.28 5.79
N GLU A 52 -1.64 -4.15 5.96
CA GLU A 52 -2.95 -3.95 5.32
C GLU A 52 -2.84 -3.84 3.79
N ILE A 53 -1.80 -3.18 3.26
CA ILE A 53 -1.53 -3.16 1.82
C ILE A 53 -1.30 -4.57 1.28
N ALA A 54 -0.52 -5.40 1.98
CA ALA A 54 -0.24 -6.78 1.57
C ALA A 54 -1.52 -7.64 1.55
N GLU A 55 -2.46 -7.41 2.48
CA GLU A 55 -3.77 -8.06 2.46
C GLU A 55 -4.61 -7.66 1.25
N TYR A 56 -4.51 -6.41 0.78
CA TYR A 56 -5.22 -5.95 -0.41
C TYR A 56 -4.61 -6.46 -1.73
N THR A 57 -3.32 -6.80 -1.73
CA THR A 57 -2.57 -7.24 -2.92
C THR A 57 -2.31 -8.74 -2.96
N ASP A 58 -2.92 -9.50 -2.05
CA ASP A 58 -2.69 -10.95 -1.88
C ASP A 58 -1.18 -11.29 -1.75
N GLY A 59 -0.40 -10.38 -1.15
CA GLY A 59 1.04 -10.51 -0.97
C GLY A 59 1.90 -10.30 -2.23
N SER A 60 1.33 -9.84 -3.34
CA SER A 60 2.12 -9.44 -4.51
C SER A 60 2.87 -8.13 -4.24
N ASP A 61 4.17 -8.12 -4.59
CA ASP A 61 5.05 -6.96 -4.43
C ASP A 61 4.51 -5.78 -5.26
N MET A 62 4.04 -4.74 -4.57
CA MET A 62 3.54 -3.54 -5.22
C MET A 62 4.66 -2.82 -5.98
N PRO A 63 4.35 -2.21 -7.15
CA PRO A 63 5.29 -1.34 -7.83
C PRO A 63 5.71 -0.18 -6.92
N ASP A 64 7.00 0.17 -6.99
CA ASP A 64 7.69 1.22 -6.22
C ASP A 64 6.78 2.43 -5.90
N PRO A 65 6.70 2.88 -4.63
CA PRO A 65 5.89 4.03 -4.22
C PRO A 65 6.26 5.36 -4.91
N ASN A 66 7.38 5.43 -5.64
CA ASN A 66 7.75 6.55 -6.50
C ASN A 66 7.20 6.46 -7.93
N ILE A 67 6.60 5.34 -8.32
CA ILE A 67 5.90 5.19 -9.59
C ILE A 67 4.54 5.85 -9.41
N THR A 68 4.23 6.85 -10.24
CA THR A 68 2.89 7.44 -10.32
C THR A 68 1.87 6.33 -10.59
N ILE A 69 1.14 5.94 -9.55
CA ILE A 69 0.22 4.79 -9.50
C ILE A 69 -1.01 4.97 -10.40
N THR A 70 -1.16 6.11 -11.06
CA THR A 70 -2.33 6.38 -11.90
C THR A 70 -2.42 5.51 -13.15
N SER A 71 -1.38 4.75 -13.52
CA SER A 71 -1.35 4.00 -14.79
C SER A 71 -1.20 2.49 -14.67
N SER A 72 -0.49 1.94 -13.67
CA SER A 72 -0.14 0.50 -13.66
C SER A 72 -1.02 -0.38 -12.77
N LEU A 73 -1.60 0.15 -11.69
CA LEU A 73 -2.55 -0.59 -10.83
C LEU A 73 -4.01 -0.46 -11.30
N PHE A 74 -4.27 0.42 -12.29
CA PHE A 74 -5.61 0.69 -12.83
C PHE A 74 -5.93 -0.07 -14.11
N ASN A 75 -5.02 -0.91 -14.62
CA ASN A 75 -5.26 -1.67 -15.83
C ASN A 75 -5.33 -3.19 -15.53
N PRO A 76 -6.54 -3.78 -15.50
CA PRO A 76 -6.72 -5.22 -15.33
C PRO A 76 -5.95 -6.06 -16.36
N ALA A 77 -5.68 -5.49 -17.55
CA ALA A 77 -4.93 -6.18 -18.61
C ALA A 77 -3.44 -6.38 -18.29
N ILE A 78 -2.87 -5.66 -17.32
CA ILE A 78 -1.46 -5.84 -16.91
C ILE A 78 -1.32 -6.92 -15.82
N MET A 79 -2.38 -7.18 -15.06
CA MET A 79 -2.36 -8.20 -14.02
C MET A 79 -2.41 -9.63 -14.61
N GLU A 80 -3.10 -9.81 -15.75
CA GLU A 80 -3.10 -11.09 -16.50
C GLU A 80 -1.72 -11.49 -17.04
N GLU A 81 -0.82 -10.53 -17.30
CA GLU A 81 0.52 -10.86 -17.81
C GLU A 81 1.47 -11.43 -16.73
N MET A 82 1.20 -11.20 -15.44
CA MET A 82 1.99 -11.79 -14.35
C MET A 82 1.53 -13.21 -13.95
N GLU A 83 0.32 -13.62 -14.35
CA GLU A 83 -0.25 -14.94 -14.05
C GLU A 83 -0.02 -15.97 -15.18
N GLY A 84 0.69 -15.57 -16.25
CA GLY A 84 0.78 -16.28 -17.52
C GLY A 84 2.11 -16.92 -17.90
N THR A 85 2.99 -17.26 -16.96
CA THR A 85 4.20 -18.08 -17.25
C THR A 85 4.21 -19.39 -16.48
N ASP A 86 3.26 -20.26 -16.81
CA ASP A 86 3.47 -21.71 -16.70
C ASP A 86 2.73 -22.39 -17.86
N SER A 87 3.46 -22.63 -18.96
CA SER A 87 3.15 -23.60 -20.01
C SER A 87 4.41 -23.93 -20.81
#